data_AF-A0A519P862-F1
#
_entry.id   AF-A0A519P862-F1
#
_cell.length_a   1.000
_cell.length_b   1.000
_cell.length_c   1.000
_cell.angle_alpha   90.00
_cell.angle_beta   90.00
_cell.angle_gamma   90.00
#
_symmetry.space_group_name_H-M   'P 1'
#
loop_
_entity.id
_entity.type
_entity.pdbx_description
1 polymer ?
#
loop_
_entity_poly.entity_id
_entity_poly.type
_entity_poly.pdbx_seq_one_letter_code
_entity_poly.pdbx_strand_id
1 'polypeptide(L)'
;VYVIGTEVPVPGGAAEDLPELEPTTPEAARATLEAHRVIFAEEGLSGAWPRVVGIVVQPGVEFDHHKVIDYDRSNAVALSAAMDDQPHVVFEAHSTDYQTPTALKSLVEDHFAILKVGPGVTFALREALWALDAIEREWVDADKASSFRHVAIDRMKAEPRNWSKYYHSTGAALDFDLQYSLSDRIRYYWPDAEIAAAQDRMFANLTDNPPPMALVSQYLPEANAALRDAGAAITPASLVIAYVGVTLEFYRAACTPAPEPIHV
;
A
#
# COMPACT_ATOMS: atom_id res chain seq x y z
N VAL A 1 -1.30 16.73 -16.74
CA VAL A 1 -0.87 15.46 -17.38
C VAL A 1 -2.02 14.47 -17.30
N TYR A 2 -1.97 13.39 -18.09
CA TYR A 2 -2.97 12.34 -18.16
C TYR A 2 -2.29 10.97 -18.12
N VAL A 3 -2.96 10.00 -17.50
CA VAL A 3 -2.64 8.57 -17.61
C VAL A 3 -3.86 7.90 -18.23
N ILE A 4 -3.64 6.99 -19.18
CA ILE A 4 -4.69 6.26 -19.89
C ILE A 4 -4.58 4.75 -19.63
N GLY A 5 -5.54 3.97 -20.13
CA GLY A 5 -5.53 2.52 -19.99
C GLY A 5 -6.14 2.04 -18.69
N THR A 6 -6.09 0.72 -18.52
CA THR A 6 -6.58 0.01 -17.34
C THR A 6 -5.78 -1.27 -17.21
N GLU A 7 -5.55 -1.66 -15.98
CA GLU A 7 -5.19 -2.99 -15.57
C GLU A 7 -6.40 -3.92 -15.76
N VAL A 8 -6.15 -5.14 -16.23
CA VAL A 8 -7.13 -6.22 -16.31
C VAL A 8 -6.47 -7.47 -15.72
N PRO A 9 -7.06 -8.11 -14.69
CA PRO A 9 -8.33 -7.78 -14.04
C PRO A 9 -8.27 -6.50 -13.16
N VAL A 10 -9.45 -6.01 -12.73
CA VAL A 10 -9.58 -4.86 -11.83
C VAL A 10 -8.81 -5.13 -10.52
N PRO A 11 -8.02 -4.18 -9.99
CA PRO A 11 -7.14 -4.40 -8.86
C PRO A 11 -7.90 -4.29 -7.55
N GLY A 12 -7.29 -4.82 -6.49
CA GLY A 12 -7.74 -4.63 -5.12
C GLY A 12 -8.10 -5.90 -4.37
N GLY A 13 -7.28 -6.94 -4.50
CA GLY A 13 -7.45 -8.22 -3.85
C GLY A 13 -8.44 -9.08 -4.63
N ALA A 14 -7.92 -10.04 -5.39
CA ALA A 14 -8.75 -11.06 -6.01
C ALA A 14 -9.61 -11.72 -4.92
N ALA A 15 -10.92 -11.86 -5.17
CA ALA A 15 -11.85 -12.53 -4.27
C ALA A 15 -11.67 -14.06 -4.26
N GLU A 16 -10.80 -14.58 -5.11
CA GLU A 16 -10.49 -15.99 -5.31
C GLU A 16 -8.98 -16.19 -5.40
N ASP A 17 -8.49 -17.41 -5.16
CA ASP A 17 -7.08 -17.81 -5.25
C ASP A 17 -6.40 -17.16 -6.47
N LEU A 18 -5.33 -16.39 -6.24
CA LEU A 18 -4.63 -15.69 -7.31
C LEU A 18 -4.07 -16.70 -8.34
N PRO A 19 -4.59 -16.74 -9.59
CA PRO A 19 -3.93 -17.48 -10.65
C PRO A 19 -2.59 -16.80 -10.99
N GLU A 20 -1.74 -17.53 -11.71
CA GLU A 20 -0.54 -16.95 -12.30
C GLU A 20 -0.93 -15.76 -13.18
N LEU A 21 -0.29 -14.62 -12.95
CA LEU A 21 -0.74 -13.34 -13.46
C LEU A 21 0.11 -12.95 -14.66
N GLU A 22 -0.49 -12.99 -15.85
CA GLU A 22 0.23 -12.69 -17.09
C GLU A 22 0.43 -11.18 -17.24
N PRO A 23 1.66 -10.72 -17.50
CA PRO A 23 1.90 -9.33 -17.84
C PRO A 23 1.12 -8.92 -19.09
N THR A 24 0.73 -7.64 -19.15
CA THR A 24 0.12 -7.06 -20.35
C THR A 24 1.03 -7.29 -21.56
N THR A 25 0.47 -7.70 -22.69
CA THR A 25 1.28 -7.93 -23.88
C THR A 25 1.78 -6.60 -24.48
N PRO A 26 2.98 -6.57 -25.08
CA PRO A 26 3.51 -5.39 -25.76
C PRO A 26 2.55 -4.83 -26.81
N GLU A 27 1.88 -5.72 -27.55
CA GLU A 27 0.93 -5.37 -28.61
C GLU A 27 -0.30 -4.66 -28.04
N ALA A 28 -0.83 -5.14 -26.90
CA ALA A 28 -1.98 -4.54 -26.25
C ALA A 28 -1.66 -3.13 -25.70
N ALA A 29 -0.48 -2.96 -25.09
CA ALA A 29 -0.03 -1.66 -24.61
C ALA A 29 0.11 -0.65 -25.76
N ARG A 30 0.78 -1.04 -26.86
CA ARG A 30 0.95 -0.20 -28.06
C ARG A 30 -0.38 0.11 -28.76
N ALA A 31 -1.26 -0.88 -28.91
CA ALA A 31 -2.57 -0.70 -29.51
C ALA A 31 -3.44 0.28 -28.69
N THR A 32 -3.36 0.20 -27.36
CA THR A 32 -4.08 1.11 -26.46
C THR A 32 -3.59 2.55 -26.61
N LEU A 33 -2.28 2.78 -26.64
CA LEU A 33 -1.70 4.10 -26.89
C LEU A 33 -2.15 4.66 -28.25
N GLU A 34 -2.02 3.88 -29.32
CA GLU A 34 -2.38 4.34 -30.66
C GLU A 34 -3.88 4.62 -30.81
N ALA A 35 -4.74 3.78 -30.23
CA ALA A 35 -6.18 4.00 -30.23
C ALA A 35 -6.54 5.34 -29.54
N HIS A 36 -5.96 5.61 -28.37
CA HIS A 36 -6.18 6.88 -27.68
C HIS A 36 -5.61 8.06 -28.47
N ARG A 37 -4.47 7.92 -29.13
CA ARG A 37 -3.88 8.97 -29.98
C ARG A 37 -4.82 9.37 -31.12
N VAL A 38 -5.39 8.37 -31.80
CA VAL A 38 -6.35 8.57 -32.89
C VAL A 38 -7.62 9.24 -32.38
N ILE A 39 -8.22 8.72 -31.31
CA ILE A 39 -9.45 9.28 -30.72
C ILE A 39 -9.24 10.72 -30.24
N PHE A 40 -8.12 11.01 -29.58
CA PHE A 40 -7.79 12.38 -29.18
C PHE A 40 -7.72 13.32 -30.39
N ALA A 41 -7.22 12.86 -31.54
CA ALA A 41 -7.18 13.68 -32.74
C ALA A 41 -8.57 13.88 -33.35
N GLU A 42 -9.39 12.83 -33.42
CA GLU A 42 -10.75 12.87 -33.94
C GLU A 42 -11.67 13.79 -33.12
N GLU A 43 -11.49 13.83 -31.81
CA GLU A 43 -12.23 14.71 -30.88
C GLU A 43 -11.65 16.15 -30.82
N GLY A 44 -10.66 16.48 -31.65
CA GLY A 44 -10.03 17.82 -31.66
C GLY A 44 -9.16 18.12 -30.42
N LEU A 45 -8.76 17.08 -29.67
CA LEU A 45 -7.96 17.14 -28.45
C LEU A 45 -6.45 16.91 -28.70
N SER A 46 -5.95 17.03 -29.93
CA SER A 46 -4.53 16.81 -30.26
C SER A 46 -3.58 17.65 -29.40
N GLY A 47 -3.97 18.87 -29.01
CA GLY A 47 -3.19 19.72 -28.11
C GLY A 47 -3.04 19.17 -26.68
N ALA A 48 -3.81 18.15 -26.31
CA ALA A 48 -3.71 17.43 -25.04
C ALA A 48 -2.83 16.19 -25.09
N TRP A 49 -2.60 15.62 -26.29
CA TRP A 49 -1.82 14.39 -26.45
C TRP A 49 -0.41 14.46 -25.83
N PRO A 50 0.38 15.54 -26.00
CA PRO A 50 1.70 15.65 -25.36
C PRO A 50 1.66 15.68 -23.82
N ARG A 51 0.47 15.77 -23.20
CA ARG A 51 0.29 15.70 -21.75
C ARG A 51 -0.08 14.30 -21.27
N VAL A 52 -0.28 13.32 -22.17
CA VAL A 52 -0.38 11.91 -21.80
C VAL A 52 1.03 11.42 -21.48
N VAL A 53 1.25 11.09 -20.21
CA VAL A 53 2.59 10.74 -19.68
C VAL A 53 2.66 9.30 -19.20
N GLY A 54 1.55 8.59 -19.17
CA GLY A 54 1.56 7.19 -18.75
C GLY A 54 0.42 6.37 -19.30
N ILE A 55 0.64 5.06 -19.28
CA ILE A 55 -0.36 4.04 -19.56
C ILE A 55 -0.38 3.02 -18.42
N VAL A 56 -1.57 2.73 -17.91
CA VAL A 56 -1.76 1.66 -16.92
C VAL A 56 -1.66 0.31 -17.61
N VAL A 57 -0.82 -0.55 -17.05
CA VAL A 57 -0.61 -1.93 -17.50
C VAL A 57 -0.46 -2.84 -16.28
N GLN A 58 -0.56 -4.14 -16.51
CA GLN A 58 -0.31 -5.17 -15.51
C GLN A 58 1.12 -5.73 -15.67
N PRO A 59 2.08 -5.46 -14.76
CA PRO A 59 3.45 -6.00 -14.82
C PRO A 59 3.61 -7.43 -14.28
N GLY A 60 2.54 -8.07 -13.81
CA GLY A 60 2.60 -9.35 -13.11
C GLY A 60 2.79 -9.18 -11.60
N VAL A 61 2.23 -8.13 -11.01
CA VAL A 61 2.22 -7.91 -9.55
C VAL A 61 0.78 -7.86 -9.04
N GLU A 62 0.54 -8.50 -7.90
CA GLU A 62 -0.77 -8.49 -7.24
C GLU A 62 -0.63 -9.00 -5.79
N PHE A 63 -1.68 -8.87 -5.00
CA PHE A 63 -1.81 -9.51 -3.70
C PHE A 63 -3.28 -9.88 -3.42
N ASP A 64 -3.50 -10.86 -2.53
CA ASP A 64 -4.84 -11.27 -2.10
C ASP A 64 -5.03 -11.08 -0.59
N HIS A 65 -5.58 -12.05 0.13
CA HIS A 65 -5.69 -12.00 1.58
C HIS A 65 -4.39 -12.41 2.27
N HIS A 66 -3.67 -13.39 1.74
CA HIS A 66 -2.58 -14.08 2.44
C HIS A 66 -1.31 -14.24 1.60
N LYS A 67 -1.32 -13.80 0.33
CA LYS A 67 -0.23 -13.96 -0.63
C LYS A 67 0.06 -12.67 -1.38
N VAL A 68 1.33 -12.49 -1.71
CA VAL A 68 1.85 -11.49 -2.65
C VAL A 68 2.40 -12.22 -3.86
N ILE A 69 2.12 -11.73 -5.06
CA ILE A 69 2.80 -12.10 -6.31
C ILE A 69 3.88 -11.05 -6.54
N ASP A 70 5.12 -11.42 -6.25
CA ASP A 70 6.28 -10.56 -6.46
C ASP A 70 6.55 -10.33 -7.95
N TYR A 71 7.04 -9.15 -8.27
CA TYR A 71 7.47 -8.80 -9.62
C TYR A 71 8.59 -9.73 -10.12
N ASP A 72 8.31 -10.46 -11.20
CA ASP A 72 9.30 -11.22 -11.95
C ASP A 72 9.72 -10.44 -13.20
N ARG A 73 10.90 -9.84 -13.12
CA ARG A 73 11.52 -9.08 -14.20
C ARG A 73 11.63 -9.86 -15.50
N SER A 74 11.86 -11.18 -15.43
CA SER A 74 12.02 -12.01 -16.63
C SER A 74 10.74 -12.09 -17.47
N ASN A 75 9.57 -11.99 -16.82
CA ASN A 75 8.27 -12.03 -17.49
C ASN A 75 7.88 -10.69 -18.12
N ALA A 76 8.44 -9.57 -17.64
CA ALA A 76 8.10 -8.22 -18.08
C ALA A 76 9.08 -7.60 -19.10
N VAL A 77 10.16 -8.29 -19.47
CA VAL A 77 11.18 -7.77 -20.42
C VAL A 77 10.56 -7.27 -21.73
N ALA A 78 9.67 -8.08 -22.34
CA ALA A 78 9.05 -7.71 -23.61
C ALA A 78 8.13 -6.50 -23.49
N LEU A 79 7.39 -6.40 -22.37
CA LEU A 79 6.50 -5.27 -22.08
C LEU A 79 7.32 -4.00 -21.83
N SER A 80 8.39 -4.08 -21.03
CA SER A 80 9.33 -2.98 -20.79
C SER A 80 9.89 -2.42 -22.11
N ALA A 81 10.42 -3.29 -22.98
CA ALA A 81 10.93 -2.91 -24.30
C ALA A 81 9.87 -2.26 -25.22
N ALA A 82 8.58 -2.41 -24.92
CA ALA A 82 7.52 -1.75 -25.68
C ALA A 82 7.50 -0.23 -25.51
N MET A 83 8.13 0.33 -24.47
CA MET A 83 8.19 1.77 -24.21
C MET A 83 9.49 2.44 -24.68
N ASP A 84 10.48 1.69 -25.15
CA ASP A 84 11.79 2.25 -25.54
C ASP A 84 11.70 3.30 -26.66
N ASP A 85 10.67 3.24 -27.51
CA ASP A 85 10.38 4.22 -28.58
C ASP A 85 9.35 5.29 -28.18
N GLN A 86 8.90 5.31 -26.92
CA GLN A 86 7.89 6.23 -26.37
C GLN A 86 8.49 7.14 -25.27
N PRO A 87 9.44 8.05 -25.59
CA PRO A 87 10.28 8.74 -24.59
C PRO A 87 9.55 9.68 -23.62
N HIS A 88 8.24 9.90 -23.80
CA HIS A 88 7.41 10.78 -22.97
C HIS A 88 6.33 10.03 -22.19
N VAL A 89 6.26 8.70 -22.33
CA VAL A 89 5.26 7.83 -21.70
C VAL A 89 5.99 6.79 -20.85
N VAL A 90 5.55 6.63 -19.60
CA VAL A 90 5.99 5.57 -18.70
C VAL A 90 4.83 4.63 -18.37
N PHE A 91 5.12 3.49 -17.77
CA PHE A 91 4.06 2.65 -17.21
C PHE A 91 3.64 3.14 -15.82
N GLU A 92 2.33 3.10 -15.59
CA GLU A 92 1.72 3.17 -14.26
C GLU A 92 1.33 1.77 -13.81
N ALA A 93 1.87 1.31 -12.69
CA ALA A 93 1.57 0.00 -12.10
C ALA A 93 0.65 0.17 -10.89
N HIS A 94 -0.43 -0.60 -10.85
CA HIS A 94 -1.34 -0.70 -9.72
C HIS A 94 -0.98 -1.92 -8.86
N SER A 95 -1.57 -2.01 -7.66
CA SER A 95 -1.36 -3.14 -6.72
C SER A 95 0.11 -3.42 -6.40
N THR A 96 0.98 -2.40 -6.38
CA THR A 96 2.41 -2.60 -6.06
C THR A 96 2.66 -2.78 -4.57
N ASP A 97 1.60 -2.73 -3.75
CA ASP A 97 1.67 -2.95 -2.31
C ASP A 97 2.40 -4.25 -1.96
N TYR A 98 3.10 -4.25 -0.82
CA TYR A 98 3.81 -5.39 -0.24
C TYR A 98 5.00 -5.95 -1.03
N GLN A 99 5.29 -5.42 -2.23
CA GLN A 99 6.48 -5.79 -3.01
C GLN A 99 7.76 -5.53 -2.23
N THR A 100 8.75 -6.39 -2.43
CA THR A 100 10.08 -6.21 -1.83
C THR A 100 10.77 -4.93 -2.34
N PRO A 101 11.72 -4.34 -1.58
CA PRO A 101 12.45 -3.16 -2.05
C PRO A 101 13.18 -3.38 -3.39
N THR A 102 13.71 -4.59 -3.62
CA THR A 102 14.36 -4.98 -4.88
C THR A 102 13.35 -5.06 -6.03
N ALA A 103 12.15 -5.56 -5.78
CA ALA A 103 11.08 -5.63 -6.78
C ALA A 103 10.60 -4.22 -7.16
N LEU A 104 10.35 -3.34 -6.17
CA LEU A 104 10.00 -1.94 -6.41
C LEU A 104 11.08 -1.22 -7.23
N LYS A 105 12.37 -1.46 -6.94
CA LYS A 105 13.46 -0.88 -7.72
C LYS A 105 13.47 -1.40 -9.16
N SER A 106 13.29 -2.70 -9.34
CA SER A 106 13.27 -3.33 -10.66
C SER A 106 12.10 -2.82 -11.51
N LEU A 107 10.92 -2.64 -10.91
CA LEU A 107 9.76 -2.03 -11.58
C LEU A 107 10.12 -0.65 -12.15
N VAL A 108 10.74 0.23 -11.36
CA VAL A 108 11.14 1.57 -11.83
C VAL A 108 12.15 1.50 -12.97
N GLU A 109 13.13 0.60 -12.87
CA GLU A 109 14.15 0.38 -13.91
C GLU A 109 13.57 -0.19 -15.22
N ASP A 110 12.44 -0.88 -15.14
CA ASP A 110 11.71 -1.47 -16.28
C ASP A 110 10.56 -0.59 -16.78
N HIS A 111 10.68 0.73 -16.60
CA HIS A 111 9.73 1.77 -17.04
C HIS A 111 8.40 1.82 -16.29
N PHE A 112 8.15 0.99 -15.28
CA PHE A 112 7.04 1.15 -14.33
C PHE A 112 7.38 2.26 -13.32
N ALA A 113 7.47 3.49 -13.82
CA ALA A 113 7.98 4.63 -13.07
C ALA A 113 6.91 5.32 -12.19
N ILE A 114 5.63 4.98 -12.36
CA ILE A 114 4.55 5.41 -11.47
C ILE A 114 4.03 4.18 -10.73
N LEU A 115 4.39 4.06 -9.45
CA LEU A 115 3.98 2.94 -8.59
C LEU A 115 2.84 3.39 -7.67
N LYS A 116 1.65 2.80 -7.79
CA LYS A 116 0.53 3.09 -6.88
C LYS A 116 0.53 2.17 -5.68
N VAL A 117 0.55 2.80 -4.51
CA VAL A 117 0.40 2.15 -3.20
C VAL A 117 -0.82 2.70 -2.48
N GLY A 118 -1.57 1.82 -1.80
CA GLY A 118 -2.76 2.17 -1.04
C GLY A 118 -2.93 1.26 0.17
N PRO A 119 -3.48 0.04 0.01
CA PRO A 119 -3.65 -0.94 1.09
C PRO A 119 -2.39 -1.14 1.95
N GLY A 120 -1.19 -1.20 1.37
CA GLY A 120 0.07 -1.34 2.09
C GLY A 120 0.33 -0.21 3.08
N VAL A 121 -0.12 1.01 2.78
CA VAL A 121 0.01 2.16 3.68
C VAL A 121 -0.95 2.05 4.86
N THR A 122 -2.23 1.76 4.61
CA THR A 122 -3.23 1.64 5.68
C THR A 122 -3.11 0.34 6.47
N PHE A 123 -2.51 -0.69 5.90
CA PHE A 123 -2.11 -1.91 6.58
C PHE A 123 -1.00 -1.62 7.61
N ALA A 124 0.05 -0.88 7.22
CA ALA A 124 1.11 -0.44 8.15
C ALA A 124 0.55 0.47 9.27
N LEU A 125 -0.37 1.38 8.94
CA LEU A 125 -1.13 2.15 9.93
C LEU A 125 -1.79 1.22 10.95
N ARG A 126 -2.51 0.20 10.47
CA ARG A 126 -3.16 -0.79 11.34
C ARG A 126 -2.13 -1.53 12.20
N GLU A 127 -1.02 -2.01 11.64
CA GLU A 127 -0.02 -2.74 12.44
C GLU A 127 0.49 -1.88 13.61
N ALA A 128 0.74 -0.61 13.34
CA ALA A 128 1.13 0.35 14.37
C ALA A 128 0.04 0.54 15.44
N LEU A 129 -1.22 0.66 15.03
CA LEU A 129 -2.34 0.80 15.98
C LEU A 129 -2.58 -0.47 16.82
N TRP A 130 -2.40 -1.67 16.25
CA TRP A 130 -2.53 -2.93 16.99
C TRP A 130 -1.38 -3.11 17.98
N ALA A 131 -0.17 -2.67 17.59
CA ALA A 131 0.97 -2.63 18.48
C ALA A 131 0.73 -1.66 19.65
N LEU A 132 0.17 -0.47 19.39
CA LEU A 132 -0.20 0.47 20.45
C LEU A 132 -1.29 -0.09 21.38
N ASP A 133 -2.29 -0.78 20.86
CA ASP A 133 -3.32 -1.47 21.67
C ASP A 133 -2.70 -2.58 22.54
N ALA A 134 -1.72 -3.32 22.02
CA ALA A 134 -0.96 -4.29 22.82
C ALA A 134 -0.14 -3.61 23.92
N ILE A 135 0.58 -2.53 23.59
CA ILE A 135 1.34 -1.73 24.57
C ILE A 135 0.40 -1.19 25.66
N GLU A 136 -0.75 -0.64 25.29
CA GLU A 136 -1.73 -0.12 26.24
C GLU A 136 -2.19 -1.20 27.22
N ARG A 137 -2.51 -2.40 26.75
CA ARG A 137 -2.96 -3.51 27.62
C ARG A 137 -1.91 -4.00 28.60
N GLU A 138 -0.63 -3.91 28.26
CA GLU A 138 0.49 -4.29 29.13
C GLU A 138 0.87 -3.18 30.12
N TRP A 139 0.65 -1.91 29.75
CA TRP A 139 1.19 -0.74 30.45
C TRP A 139 0.17 0.08 31.25
N VAL A 140 -1.08 0.08 30.82
CA VAL A 140 -2.16 0.87 31.40
C VAL A 140 -3.09 -0.04 32.21
N ASP A 141 -3.62 0.46 33.33
CA ASP A 141 -4.59 -0.28 34.14
C ASP A 141 -5.77 -0.78 33.28
N ALA A 142 -6.20 -2.02 33.50
CA ALA A 142 -7.19 -2.69 32.65
C ALA A 142 -8.56 -1.98 32.59
N ASP A 143 -8.94 -1.23 33.64
CA ASP A 143 -10.17 -0.43 33.68
C ASP A 143 -10.10 0.85 32.82
N LYS A 144 -8.89 1.31 32.50
CA LYS A 144 -8.63 2.51 31.69
C LYS A 144 -8.36 2.21 30.22
N ALA A 145 -7.94 0.99 29.88
CA ALA A 145 -7.62 0.58 28.51
C ALA A 145 -8.77 0.85 27.53
N SER A 146 -8.43 1.30 26.32
CA SER A 146 -9.39 1.66 25.27
C SER A 146 -10.13 0.46 24.68
N SER A 147 -9.49 -0.72 24.69
CA SER A 147 -9.90 -1.90 23.90
C SER A 147 -10.04 -1.59 22.40
N PHE A 148 -9.23 -0.65 21.87
CA PHE A 148 -9.29 -0.15 20.50
C PHE A 148 -9.45 -1.25 19.46
N ARG A 149 -8.60 -2.29 19.53
CA ARG A 149 -8.64 -3.39 18.57
C ARG A 149 -9.97 -4.14 18.60
N HIS A 150 -10.51 -4.41 19.79
CA HIS A 150 -11.80 -5.10 19.91
C HIS A 150 -12.94 -4.25 19.35
N VAL A 151 -12.96 -2.95 19.67
CA VAL A 151 -13.95 -2.00 19.12
C VAL A 151 -13.89 -2.02 17.59
N ALA A 152 -12.71 -1.94 16.99
CA ALA A 152 -12.58 -1.96 15.54
C ALA A 152 -13.16 -3.25 14.90
N ILE A 153 -12.87 -4.42 15.47
CA ILE A 153 -13.37 -5.69 14.95
C ILE A 153 -14.87 -5.87 15.18
N ASP A 154 -15.40 -5.43 16.32
CA ASP A 154 -16.83 -5.47 16.60
C ASP A 154 -17.61 -4.56 15.65
N ARG A 155 -17.10 -3.35 15.36
CA ARG A 155 -17.68 -2.44 14.37
C ARG A 155 -17.65 -3.02 12.96
N MET A 156 -16.54 -3.65 12.56
CA MET A 156 -16.47 -4.36 11.28
C MET A 156 -17.53 -5.47 11.19
N LYS A 157 -17.72 -6.27 12.24
CA LYS A 157 -18.72 -7.34 12.28
C LYS A 157 -20.15 -6.79 12.26
N ALA A 158 -20.41 -5.69 12.95
CA ALA A 158 -21.70 -5.03 12.99
C ALA A 158 -22.11 -4.44 11.63
N GLU A 159 -21.14 -3.91 10.87
CA GLU A 159 -21.38 -3.28 9.57
C GLU A 159 -20.58 -3.95 8.45
N PRO A 160 -20.95 -5.16 7.99
CA PRO A 160 -20.07 -5.99 7.16
C PRO A 160 -19.89 -5.52 5.70
N ARG A 161 -20.56 -4.42 5.29
CA ARG A 161 -20.73 -4.00 3.90
C ARG A 161 -19.40 -3.79 3.15
N ASN A 162 -18.34 -3.36 3.83
CA ASN A 162 -17.07 -3.02 3.20
C ASN A 162 -16.11 -4.22 3.06
N TRP A 163 -16.41 -5.36 3.68
CA TRP A 163 -15.58 -6.58 3.63
C TRP A 163 -16.31 -7.85 3.17
N SER A 164 -17.65 -7.94 3.31
CA SER A 164 -18.40 -9.20 3.09
C SER A 164 -18.37 -9.75 1.66
N LYS A 165 -18.03 -8.92 0.67
CA LYS A 165 -17.84 -9.34 -0.72
C LYS A 165 -16.43 -9.88 -1.00
N TYR A 166 -15.52 -9.71 -0.05
CA TYR A 166 -14.11 -10.06 -0.19
C TYR A 166 -13.75 -11.23 0.72
N TYR A 167 -14.21 -11.22 1.99
CA TYR A 167 -13.94 -12.31 2.92
C TYR A 167 -15.10 -13.31 2.91
N HIS A 168 -14.81 -14.52 2.44
CA HIS A 168 -15.77 -15.63 2.34
C HIS A 168 -15.58 -16.69 3.42
N SER A 169 -14.52 -16.56 4.23
CA SER A 169 -14.24 -17.42 5.38
C SER A 169 -15.29 -17.22 6.49
N THR A 170 -15.31 -18.14 7.46
CA THR A 170 -16.22 -18.09 8.61
C THR A 170 -15.49 -18.41 9.91
N GLY A 171 -16.08 -18.06 11.05
CA GLY A 171 -15.52 -18.35 12.37
C GLY A 171 -14.13 -17.74 12.56
N ALA A 172 -13.20 -18.53 13.11
CA ALA A 172 -11.84 -18.08 13.41
C ALA A 172 -11.04 -17.63 12.17
N ALA A 173 -11.33 -18.20 10.99
CA ALA A 173 -10.69 -17.78 9.75
C ALA A 173 -11.16 -16.38 9.31
N LEU A 174 -12.45 -16.08 9.49
CA LEU A 174 -12.96 -14.73 9.27
C LEU A 174 -12.39 -13.75 10.28
N ASP A 175 -12.31 -14.14 11.55
CA ASP A 175 -11.69 -13.31 12.58
C ASP A 175 -10.22 -13.00 12.25
N PHE A 176 -9.51 -13.95 11.64
CA PHE A 176 -8.17 -13.72 11.13
C PHE A 176 -8.17 -12.72 9.97
N ASP A 177 -9.03 -12.91 8.96
CA ASP A 177 -9.06 -12.05 7.77
C ASP A 177 -9.42 -10.60 8.08
N LEU A 178 -10.39 -10.37 8.98
CA LEU A 178 -10.77 -9.03 9.44
C LEU A 178 -9.58 -8.27 10.06
N GLN A 179 -8.62 -8.99 10.63
CA GLN A 179 -7.50 -8.44 11.36
C GLN A 179 -6.21 -8.40 10.55
N TYR A 180 -6.01 -9.32 9.61
CA TYR A 180 -4.67 -9.59 9.08
C TYR A 180 -4.60 -9.69 7.56
N SER A 181 -5.73 -9.78 6.86
CA SER A 181 -5.75 -9.86 5.40
C SER A 181 -5.01 -8.68 4.75
N LEU A 182 -4.19 -8.97 3.73
CA LEU A 182 -3.48 -7.98 2.90
C LEU A 182 -4.45 -7.13 2.07
N SER A 183 -5.70 -7.57 1.87
CA SER A 183 -6.71 -6.74 1.20
C SER A 183 -7.13 -5.51 2.03
N ASP A 184 -6.76 -5.47 3.31
CA ASP A 184 -6.88 -4.33 4.23
C ASP A 184 -8.27 -3.65 4.25
N ARG A 185 -9.34 -4.46 4.30
CA ARG A 185 -10.72 -3.92 4.23
C ARG A 185 -11.10 -3.10 5.47
N ILE A 186 -10.34 -3.22 6.56
CA ILE A 186 -10.51 -2.39 7.75
C ILE A 186 -10.27 -0.89 7.49
N ARG A 187 -9.54 -0.52 6.43
CA ARG A 187 -9.30 0.90 6.07
C ARG A 187 -10.56 1.74 5.87
N TYR A 188 -11.67 1.11 5.51
CA TYR A 188 -12.95 1.78 5.33
C TYR A 188 -13.67 2.09 6.64
N TYR A 189 -13.18 1.57 7.77
CA TYR A 189 -13.79 1.73 9.09
C TYR A 189 -13.04 2.75 9.96
N TRP A 190 -11.84 3.22 9.59
CA TRP A 190 -11.14 4.27 10.36
C TRP A 190 -11.97 5.53 10.65
N PRO A 191 -12.86 5.99 9.76
CA PRO A 191 -13.75 7.12 10.05
C PRO A 191 -14.93 6.82 10.98
N ASP A 192 -15.14 5.56 11.39
CA ASP A 192 -16.23 5.18 12.32
C ASP A 192 -16.02 5.87 13.68
N ALA A 193 -17.09 6.48 14.20
CA ALA A 193 -17.00 7.30 15.41
C ALA A 193 -16.61 6.52 16.68
N GLU A 194 -17.00 5.25 16.79
CA GLU A 194 -16.64 4.41 17.94
C GLU A 194 -15.16 4.01 17.87
N ILE A 195 -14.66 3.71 16.67
CA ILE A 195 -13.24 3.41 16.43
C ILE A 195 -12.38 4.65 16.71
N ALA A 196 -12.77 5.81 16.18
CA ALA A 196 -12.06 7.07 16.41
C ALA A 196 -11.99 7.42 17.90
N ALA A 197 -13.11 7.29 18.63
CA ALA A 197 -13.14 7.55 20.07
C ALA A 197 -12.24 6.58 20.87
N ALA A 198 -12.20 5.30 20.48
CA ALA A 198 -11.31 4.34 21.12
C ALA A 198 -9.83 4.64 20.83
N GLN A 199 -9.50 5.09 19.61
CA GLN A 199 -8.15 5.52 19.26
C GLN A 199 -7.72 6.74 20.07
N ASP A 200 -8.58 7.76 20.17
CA ASP A 200 -8.30 8.98 20.94
C ASP A 200 -8.03 8.64 22.41
N ARG A 201 -8.81 7.73 22.99
CA ARG A 201 -8.59 7.23 24.35
C ARG A 201 -7.25 6.49 24.49
N MET A 202 -6.93 5.60 23.56
CA MET A 202 -5.64 4.88 23.54
C MET A 202 -4.46 5.86 23.48
N PHE A 203 -4.55 6.87 22.60
CA PHE A 203 -3.51 7.87 22.42
C PHE A 203 -3.37 8.75 23.67
N ALA A 204 -4.48 9.15 24.30
CA ALA A 204 -4.45 9.91 25.54
C ALA A 204 -3.80 9.10 26.67
N ASN A 205 -4.21 7.84 26.86
CA ASN A 205 -3.66 6.96 27.89
C ASN A 205 -2.14 6.78 27.75
N LEU A 206 -1.66 6.53 26.52
CA LEU A 206 -0.23 6.35 26.24
C LEU A 206 0.57 7.65 26.23
N THR A 207 -0.10 8.81 26.15
CA THR A 207 0.54 10.12 26.30
C THR A 207 0.66 10.51 27.76
N ASP A 208 -0.39 10.28 28.56
CA ASP A 208 -0.43 10.60 29.99
C ASP A 208 0.43 9.65 30.81
N ASN A 209 0.58 8.39 30.36
CA ASN A 209 1.49 7.40 30.93
C ASN A 209 2.39 6.79 29.84
N PRO A 210 3.46 7.49 29.42
CA PRO A 210 4.34 7.03 28.36
C PRO A 210 4.96 5.66 28.64
N PRO A 211 4.89 4.70 27.70
CA PRO A 211 5.47 3.37 27.88
C PRO A 211 7.00 3.43 27.89
N PRO A 212 7.68 2.53 28.63
CA PRO A 212 9.13 2.45 28.61
C PRO A 212 9.62 2.03 27.22
N MET A 213 10.77 2.55 26.81
CA MET A 213 11.35 2.28 25.48
C MET A 213 11.49 0.79 25.17
N ALA A 214 11.76 -0.06 26.17
CA ALA A 214 11.86 -1.50 25.96
C ALA A 214 10.54 -2.11 25.44
N LEU A 215 9.39 -1.63 25.94
CA LEU A 215 8.07 -2.07 25.50
C LEU A 215 7.76 -1.55 24.09
N VAL A 216 8.08 -0.29 23.81
CA VAL A 216 7.95 0.27 22.45
C VAL A 216 8.82 -0.50 21.45
N SER A 217 10.08 -0.80 21.80
CA SER A 217 10.99 -1.56 20.96
C SER A 217 10.54 -3.00 20.74
N GLN A 218 9.79 -3.59 21.67
CA GLN A 218 9.27 -4.96 21.55
C GLN A 218 8.17 -5.06 20.48
N TYR A 219 7.32 -4.04 20.36
CA TYR A 219 6.18 -4.06 19.44
C TYR A 219 6.37 -3.22 18.16
N LEU A 220 7.20 -2.16 18.22
CA LEU A 220 7.46 -1.23 17.12
C LEU A 220 8.97 -0.95 16.99
N PRO A 221 9.81 -1.98 16.72
CA PRO A 221 11.26 -1.83 16.71
C PRO A 221 11.76 -0.82 15.66
N GLU A 222 11.23 -0.87 14.44
CA GLU A 222 11.67 -0.02 13.33
C GLU A 222 11.27 1.44 13.52
N ALA A 223 10.02 1.69 13.94
CA ALA A 223 9.55 3.05 14.26
C ALA A 223 10.33 3.64 15.45
N ASN A 224 10.59 2.85 16.48
CA ASN A 224 11.41 3.25 17.62
C ASN A 224 12.84 3.61 17.19
N ALA A 225 13.48 2.80 16.35
CA ALA A 225 14.81 3.08 15.82
C ALA A 225 14.82 4.38 15.00
N ALA A 226 13.87 4.56 14.09
CA ALA A 226 13.76 5.74 13.23
C ALA A 226 13.57 7.03 14.04
N LEU A 227 12.67 7.03 15.04
CA LEU A 227 12.44 8.22 15.88
C LEU A 227 13.66 8.56 16.74
N ARG A 228 14.37 7.54 17.25
CA ARG A 228 15.58 7.75 18.03
C ARG A 228 16.71 8.33 17.20
N ASP A 229 16.92 7.81 15.99
CA ASP A 229 17.93 8.33 15.05
C ASP A 229 17.63 9.80 14.67
N ALA A 230 16.35 10.12 14.45
CA ALA A 230 15.90 11.48 14.16
C ALA A 230 15.91 12.43 15.38
N GLY A 231 16.16 11.94 16.61
CA GLY A 231 16.02 12.73 17.84
C GLY A 231 14.60 13.25 18.08
N ALA A 232 13.59 12.56 17.53
CA ALA A 232 12.19 12.97 17.59
C ALA A 232 11.51 12.48 18.88
N ALA A 233 10.42 13.17 19.27
CA ALA A 233 9.61 12.76 20.41
C ALA A 233 8.92 11.40 20.12
N ILE A 234 8.95 10.50 21.10
CA ILE A 234 8.24 9.21 21.05
C ILE A 234 6.85 9.43 21.67
N THR A 235 5.86 9.54 20.79
CA THR A 235 4.44 9.70 21.11
C THR A 235 3.66 8.65 20.32
N PRO A 236 2.41 8.32 20.70
CA PRO A 236 1.59 7.39 19.92
C PRO A 236 1.48 7.81 18.44
N ALA A 237 1.22 9.08 18.17
CA ALA A 237 1.11 9.60 16.81
C ALA A 237 2.43 9.53 16.03
N SER A 238 3.56 9.89 16.65
CA SER A 238 4.86 9.82 15.98
C SER A 238 5.31 8.39 15.71
N LEU A 239 4.97 7.44 16.57
CA LEU A 239 5.22 6.00 16.34
C LEU A 239 4.45 5.49 15.13
N VAL A 240 3.16 5.83 15.02
CA VAL A 240 2.35 5.46 13.84
C VAL A 240 2.91 6.07 12.56
N ILE A 241 3.21 7.38 12.56
CA ILE A 241 3.76 8.07 11.40
C ILE A 241 5.12 7.48 11.01
N ALA A 242 5.99 7.20 11.97
CA ALA A 242 7.30 6.62 11.71
C ALA A 242 7.18 5.21 11.13
N TYR A 243 6.27 4.38 11.63
CA TYR A 243 6.06 3.02 11.09
C TYR A 243 5.56 3.06 9.64
N VAL A 244 4.57 3.92 9.33
CA VAL A 244 4.13 4.15 7.94
C VAL A 244 5.27 4.71 7.08
N GLY A 245 6.08 5.61 7.64
CA GLY A 245 7.25 6.18 6.96
C GLY A 245 8.28 5.12 6.55
N VAL A 246 8.54 4.13 7.40
CA VAL A 246 9.43 3.00 7.07
C VAL A 246 8.89 2.21 5.87
N THR A 247 7.58 1.96 5.80
CA THR A 247 6.95 1.31 4.62
C THR A 247 7.12 2.14 3.35
N LEU A 248 6.91 3.47 3.43
CA LEU A 248 7.02 4.38 2.29
C LEU A 248 8.47 4.61 1.85
N GLU A 249 9.44 4.39 2.73
CA GLU A 249 10.86 4.54 2.42
C GLU A 249 11.30 3.58 1.30
N PHE A 250 10.71 2.38 1.20
CA PHE A 250 11.02 1.45 0.11
C PHE A 250 10.62 2.00 -1.26
N TYR A 251 9.46 2.67 -1.35
CA TYR A 251 9.02 3.36 -2.56
C TYR A 251 9.90 4.56 -2.87
N ARG A 252 10.22 5.37 -1.85
CA ARG A 252 11.11 6.52 -2.02
C ARG A 252 12.48 6.08 -2.54
N ALA A 253 13.06 5.03 -1.96
CA ALA A 253 14.36 4.50 -2.35
C ALA A 253 14.35 3.92 -3.77
N ALA A 254 13.29 3.22 -4.18
CA ALA A 254 13.13 2.72 -5.54
C ALA A 254 13.10 3.87 -6.58
N CYS A 255 12.34 4.92 -6.27
CA CYS A 255 12.10 6.06 -7.18
C CYS A 255 13.17 7.17 -7.11
N THR A 256 14.08 7.15 -6.13
CA THR A 256 15.17 8.12 -6.05
C THR A 256 16.35 7.63 -6.90
N PRO A 257 16.79 8.37 -7.92
CA PRO A 257 18.00 8.02 -8.66
C PRO A 257 19.21 7.99 -7.71
N ALA A 258 20.11 7.02 -7.89
CA ALA A 258 21.42 7.14 -7.27
C ALA A 258 22.09 8.41 -7.82
N PRO A 259 22.85 9.18 -7.01
CA PRO A 259 23.61 10.31 -7.53
C PRO A 259 24.48 9.82 -8.69
N GLU A 260 24.40 10.48 -9.86
CA GLU A 260 25.35 10.19 -10.93
C GLU A 260 26.77 10.34 -10.38
N PRO A 261 27.67 9.37 -10.59
CA PRO A 261 29.07 9.56 -10.23
C PRO A 261 29.56 10.81 -10.97
N ILE A 262 30.01 11.81 -10.21
CA ILE A 262 30.69 12.96 -10.78
C ILE A 262 31.95 12.41 -11.44
N HIS A 263 31.93 12.30 -12.77
CA HIS A 263 33.13 12.06 -13.54
C HIS A 263 34.04 13.29 -13.37
N VAL A 264 35.05 13.17 -12.51
CA VAL A 264 36.15 14.13 -12.35
C VAL A 264 37.21 13.86 -13.42
#